data_AF-A0A562IH75-F1
#
_entry.id   AF-A0A562IH75-F1
#
_cell.length_a   1.000
_cell.length_b   1.000
_cell.length_c   1.000
_cell.angle_alpha   90.00
_cell.angle_beta   90.00
_cell.angle_gamma   90.00
#
_symmetry.space_group_name_H-M   'P 1'
#
loop_
_entity.id
_entity.type
_entity.pdbx_description
1 polymer ?
#
loop_
_entity_poly.entity_id
_entity_poly.type
_entity_poly.pdbx_seq_one_letter_code
_entity_poly.pdbx_strand_id
1 'polypeptide(L)'
;MRYLEVGARALLAVVFVTALAGKVSGRASYTAFVRSLRQMDAVPVSVLRPAAAATVAAEAAVVLLLLCPARWSGTAGSALAGLLLAAFTVGVARTVRRGRRAPCRCFGASDTPLGWQHVVRNGALTAAAGLGLAASVSSAELPLAGASLAVFAGLLLGALVVALDDLVALFRSPA
;
A
#
# COMPACT_ATOMS: atom_id res chain seq x y z
N MET A 1 1.93 20.50 11.75
CA MET A 1 1.30 19.69 10.67
C MET A 1 2.33 18.96 9.82
N ARG A 2 3.46 19.56 9.43
CA ARG A 2 4.52 18.87 8.66
C ARG A 2 5.07 17.55 9.24
N TYR A 3 5.09 17.36 10.56
CA TYR A 3 5.44 16.06 11.16
C TYR A 3 4.52 14.93 10.67
N LEU A 4 3.25 15.24 10.47
CA LEU A 4 2.24 14.29 10.03
C LEU A 4 2.42 13.92 8.55
N GLU A 5 2.81 14.88 7.71
CA GLU A 5 3.22 14.64 6.32
C GLU A 5 4.43 13.69 6.27
N VAL A 6 5.49 14.01 7.01
CA VAL A 6 6.73 13.21 7.02
C VAL A 6 6.48 11.79 7.53
N GLY A 7 5.71 11.65 8.62
CA GLY A 7 5.35 10.35 9.17
C GLY A 7 4.47 9.53 8.22
N ALA A 8 3.44 10.14 7.63
CA ALA A 8 2.58 9.47 6.65
C ALA A 8 3.38 9.03 5.40
N ARG A 9 4.28 9.88 4.93
CA ARG A 9 5.17 9.59 3.81
C ARG A 9 6.08 8.40 4.08
N ALA A 10 6.71 8.35 5.27
CA ALA A 10 7.56 7.24 5.67
C ALA A 10 6.76 5.92 5.79
N LEU A 11 5.57 5.99 6.38
CA LEU A 11 4.65 4.86 6.50
C LEU A 11 4.24 4.31 5.12
N LEU A 12 3.81 5.19 4.21
CA LEU A 12 3.43 4.80 2.85
C LEU A 12 4.62 4.25 2.07
N ALA A 13 5.81 4.83 2.24
CA ALA A 13 7.02 4.36 1.59
C ALA A 13 7.33 2.91 1.97
N VAL A 14 7.29 2.56 3.27
CA VAL A 14 7.50 1.17 3.72
C VAL A 14 6.51 0.23 3.06
N VAL A 15 5.20 0.55 3.13
CA VAL A 15 4.13 -0.29 2.60
C VAL A 15 4.28 -0.52 1.08
N PHE A 16 4.56 0.55 0.32
CA PHE A 16 4.70 0.47 -1.14
C PHE A 16 6.01 -0.20 -1.57
N VAL A 17 7.11 0.01 -0.84
CA VAL A 17 8.38 -0.70 -1.09
C VAL A 17 8.20 -2.19 -0.88
N THR A 18 7.55 -2.61 0.23
CA THR A 18 7.29 -4.03 0.48
C THR A 18 6.34 -4.63 -0.57
N ALA A 19 5.32 -3.88 -0.98
CA ALA A 19 4.37 -4.30 -2.00
C ALA A 19 5.05 -4.51 -3.37
N LEU A 20 5.93 -3.58 -3.76
CA LEU A 20 6.68 -3.64 -5.00
C LEU A 20 7.70 -4.78 -4.97
N ALA A 21 8.50 -4.87 -3.91
CA ALA A 21 9.50 -5.93 -3.71
C ALA A 21 8.86 -7.32 -3.81
N GLY A 22 7.68 -7.50 -3.21
CA GLY A 22 6.94 -8.76 -3.29
C GLY A 22 6.45 -9.13 -4.70
N LYS A 23 6.35 -8.19 -5.64
CA LYS A 23 5.92 -8.43 -7.03
C LYS A 23 7.09 -8.53 -8.01
N VAL A 24 8.19 -7.83 -7.74
CA VAL A 24 9.38 -7.80 -8.62
C VAL A 24 10.49 -8.76 -8.20
N SER A 25 10.39 -9.41 -7.04
CA SER A 25 11.38 -10.37 -6.52
C SER A 25 11.62 -11.59 -7.41
N GLY A 26 10.73 -11.87 -8.38
CA GLY A 26 10.94 -12.93 -9.35
C GLY A 26 9.73 -13.18 -10.25
N ARG A 27 9.96 -13.94 -11.33
CA ARG A 27 8.91 -14.33 -12.29
C ARG A 27 7.76 -15.11 -11.63
N ALA A 28 8.08 -15.94 -10.64
CA ALA A 28 7.09 -16.70 -9.87
C ALA A 28 6.16 -15.77 -9.08
N SER A 29 6.71 -14.77 -8.39
CA SER A 29 5.97 -13.77 -7.62
C SER A 29 5.03 -12.96 -8.50
N TYR A 30 5.53 -12.47 -9.65
CA TYR A 30 4.71 -11.76 -10.62
C TYR A 30 3.58 -12.63 -11.18
N THR A 31 3.86 -13.89 -11.52
CA THR A 31 2.84 -14.82 -12.03
C THR A 31 1.78 -15.13 -10.96
N ALA A 32 2.17 -15.25 -9.70
CA ALA A 32 1.25 -15.43 -8.58
C ALA A 32 0.35 -14.21 -8.37
N PHE A 33 0.88 -13.00 -8.52
CA PHE A 33 0.10 -11.75 -8.50
C PHE A 33 -0.93 -11.71 -9.64
N VAL A 34 -0.52 -12.00 -10.87
CA VAL A 34 -1.43 -12.09 -12.05
C VAL A 34 -2.54 -13.12 -11.82
N ARG A 35 -2.20 -14.29 -11.23
CA ARG A 35 -3.18 -15.33 -10.88
C ARG A 35 -4.18 -14.85 -9.84
N SER A 36 -3.71 -14.10 -8.85
CA SER A 36 -4.58 -13.52 -7.79
C SER A 36 -5.55 -12.50 -8.38
N LEU A 37 -5.08 -11.62 -9.27
CA LEU A 37 -5.95 -10.69 -10.02
C LEU A 37 -7.02 -11.41 -10.83
N ARG A 38 -6.68 -12.55 -11.46
CA ARG A 38 -7.63 -13.38 -12.18
C ARG A 38 -8.70 -13.97 -11.26
N GLN A 39 -8.31 -14.46 -10.09
CA GLN A 39 -9.25 -15.05 -9.11
C GLN A 39 -10.20 -14.00 -8.51
N MET A 40 -9.71 -12.78 -8.33
CA MET A 40 -10.52 -11.62 -7.91
C MET A 40 -11.58 -11.23 -8.94
N ASP A 41 -11.38 -11.57 -10.22
CA ASP A 41 -12.27 -11.23 -11.34
C ASP A 41 -12.60 -9.73 -11.37
N ALA A 42 -11.56 -8.96 -11.08
CA ALA A 42 -11.62 -7.50 -10.99
C ALA A 42 -11.51 -6.83 -12.36
N VAL A 43 -10.89 -7.51 -13.34
CA VAL A 43 -10.66 -7.02 -14.70
C VAL A 43 -10.84 -8.16 -15.72
N PRO A 44 -11.24 -7.85 -16.97
CA PRO A 44 -11.33 -8.85 -18.04
C PRO A 44 -10.00 -9.56 -18.29
N VAL A 45 -10.07 -10.85 -18.69
CA VAL A 45 -8.89 -11.68 -18.96
C VAL A 45 -7.99 -11.08 -20.05
N SER A 46 -8.57 -10.38 -21.03
CA SER A 46 -7.85 -9.71 -22.12
C SER A 46 -6.90 -8.61 -21.64
N VAL A 47 -7.23 -7.93 -20.53
CA VAL A 47 -6.44 -6.84 -19.98
C VAL A 47 -5.73 -7.20 -18.67
N LEU A 48 -5.77 -8.48 -18.28
CA LEU A 48 -5.20 -8.94 -17.00
C LEU A 48 -3.69 -8.65 -16.88
N ARG A 49 -2.91 -9.01 -17.90
CA ARG A 49 -1.46 -8.75 -17.94
C ARG A 49 -1.11 -7.27 -18.00
N PRO A 50 -1.72 -6.43 -18.88
CA PRO A 50 -1.44 -5.01 -18.87
C PRO A 50 -1.91 -4.34 -17.57
N ALA A 51 -3.02 -4.76 -16.96
CA ALA A 51 -3.45 -4.25 -15.66
C ALA A 51 -2.45 -4.59 -14.54
N ALA A 52 -1.91 -5.81 -14.54
CA ALA A 52 -0.88 -6.22 -13.58
C ALA A 52 0.41 -5.40 -13.76
N ALA A 53 0.87 -5.23 -15.00
CA ALA A 53 2.04 -4.41 -15.32
C ALA A 53 1.83 -2.93 -14.93
N ALA A 54 0.65 -2.37 -15.25
CA ALA A 54 0.29 -1.00 -14.87
C ALA A 54 0.26 -0.82 -13.35
N THR A 55 -0.21 -1.82 -12.61
CA THR A 55 -0.20 -1.79 -11.14
C THR A 55 1.22 -1.74 -10.60
N VAL A 56 2.11 -2.61 -11.10
CA VAL A 56 3.54 -2.61 -10.70
C VAL A 56 4.23 -1.30 -11.07
N ALA A 57 3.94 -0.75 -12.25
CA ALA A 57 4.47 0.54 -12.69
C ALA A 57 3.98 1.69 -11.79
N ALA A 58 2.71 1.69 -11.41
CA ALA A 58 2.15 2.68 -10.50
C ALA A 58 2.77 2.55 -9.09
N GLU A 59 2.97 1.35 -8.58
CA GLU A 59 3.66 1.12 -7.30
C GLU A 59 5.10 1.62 -7.35
N ALA A 60 5.84 1.35 -8.43
CA ALA A 60 7.18 1.87 -8.63
C ALA A 60 7.20 3.40 -8.69
N ALA A 61 6.26 4.01 -9.40
CA ALA A 61 6.13 5.47 -9.44
C ALA A 61 5.85 6.07 -8.06
N VAL A 62 4.98 5.45 -7.26
CA VAL A 62 4.73 5.86 -5.87
C VAL A 62 6.01 5.78 -5.04
N VAL A 63 6.76 4.67 -5.11
CA VAL A 63 8.02 4.51 -4.36
C VAL A 63 9.03 5.60 -4.76
N LEU A 64 9.22 5.83 -6.07
CA LEU A 64 10.16 6.85 -6.56
C LEU A 64 9.75 8.25 -6.10
N LEU A 65 8.46 8.59 -6.16
CA LEU A 65 7.94 9.89 -5.71
C LEU A 65 8.08 10.07 -4.19
N LEU A 66 7.78 9.01 -3.42
CA LEU A 66 7.88 9.07 -1.96
C LEU A 66 9.33 9.07 -1.46
N LEU A 67 10.29 8.55 -2.21
CA LEU A 67 11.72 8.59 -1.82
C LEU A 67 12.46 9.83 -2.33
N CYS A 68 11.94 10.51 -3.36
CA CYS A 68 12.59 11.70 -3.91
C CYS A 68 12.48 12.91 -2.96
N PRO A 69 13.59 13.53 -2.50
CA PRO A 69 13.56 14.57 -1.48
C PRO A 69 12.92 15.90 -1.93
N ALA A 70 12.41 15.99 -3.16
CA ALA A 70 11.72 17.17 -3.66
C ALA A 70 10.32 17.34 -3.03
N ARG A 71 9.99 18.57 -2.63
CA ARG A 71 8.72 18.91 -1.94
C ARG A 71 7.48 18.51 -2.75
N TRP A 72 7.46 18.85 -4.03
CA TRP A 72 6.36 18.51 -4.95
C TRP A 72 6.18 16.99 -5.12
N SER A 73 7.27 16.22 -4.99
CA SER A 73 7.27 14.77 -5.12
C SER A 73 6.56 14.09 -3.96
N GLY A 74 6.66 14.63 -2.74
CA GLY A 74 5.96 14.10 -1.57
C GLY A 74 4.43 14.21 -1.70
N THR A 75 3.93 15.36 -2.17
CA THR A 75 2.51 15.57 -2.40
C THR A 75 2.00 14.68 -3.54
N ALA A 76 2.71 14.64 -4.68
CA ALA A 76 2.33 13.79 -5.81
C ALA A 76 2.35 12.29 -5.45
N GLY A 77 3.38 11.84 -4.72
CA GLY A 77 3.51 10.47 -4.25
C GLY A 77 2.40 10.09 -3.28
N SER A 78 2.04 10.96 -2.34
CA SER A 78 0.95 10.72 -1.38
C SER A 78 -0.41 10.67 -2.08
N ALA A 79 -0.65 11.52 -3.08
CA ALA A 79 -1.86 11.51 -3.87
C ALA A 79 -1.99 10.23 -4.71
N LEU A 80 -0.93 9.83 -5.40
CA LEU A 80 -0.91 8.60 -6.19
C LEU A 80 -1.05 7.36 -5.30
N ALA A 81 -0.39 7.34 -4.13
CA ALA A 81 -0.54 6.29 -3.14
C ALA A 81 -1.99 6.18 -2.66
N GLY A 82 -2.62 7.31 -2.31
CA GLY A 82 -4.02 7.35 -1.89
C GLY A 82 -4.97 6.84 -2.97
N LEU A 83 -4.76 7.23 -4.23
CA LEU A 83 -5.53 6.75 -5.38
C LEU A 83 -5.39 5.23 -5.55
N LEU A 84 -4.17 4.72 -5.49
CA LEU A 84 -3.92 3.28 -5.67
C LEU A 84 -4.50 2.47 -4.51
N LEU A 85 -4.35 2.95 -3.27
CA LEU A 85 -4.95 2.34 -2.08
C LEU A 85 -6.48 2.35 -2.16
N ALA A 86 -7.09 3.43 -2.63
CA ALA A 86 -8.54 3.50 -2.84
C ALA A 86 -8.99 2.50 -3.91
N ALA A 87 -8.27 2.40 -5.04
CA ALA A 87 -8.56 1.42 -6.09
C ALA A 87 -8.44 -0.03 -5.55
N PHE A 88 -7.39 -0.32 -4.77
CA PHE A 88 -7.23 -1.61 -4.10
C PHE A 88 -8.35 -1.87 -3.10
N THR A 89 -8.74 -0.88 -2.29
CA THR A 89 -9.86 -0.99 -1.34
C THR A 89 -11.15 -1.37 -2.06
N VAL A 90 -11.47 -0.71 -3.17
CA VAL A 90 -12.66 -1.00 -3.97
C VAL A 90 -12.59 -2.40 -4.58
N GLY A 91 -11.43 -2.79 -5.12
CA GLY A 91 -11.21 -4.14 -5.66
C GLY A 91 -11.45 -5.22 -4.60
N VAL A 92 -10.80 -5.09 -3.45
CA VAL A 92 -10.95 -5.99 -2.31
C VAL A 92 -12.40 -6.04 -1.81
N ALA A 93 -13.04 -4.88 -1.61
CA ALA A 93 -14.43 -4.82 -1.15
C ALA A 93 -15.39 -5.51 -2.13
N ARG A 94 -15.18 -5.35 -3.44
CA ARG A 94 -15.97 -6.06 -4.47
C ARG A 94 -15.75 -7.56 -4.41
N THR A 95 -14.51 -8.02 -4.28
CA THR A 95 -14.19 -9.46 -4.18
C THR A 95 -14.80 -10.08 -2.92
N VAL A 96 -14.69 -9.42 -1.77
CA VAL A 96 -15.27 -9.86 -0.49
C VAL A 96 -16.79 -9.90 -0.56
N ARG A 97 -17.43 -8.86 -1.12
CA ARG A 97 -18.90 -8.81 -1.31
C ARG A 97 -19.42 -9.92 -2.23
N ARG A 98 -18.61 -10.36 -3.20
CA ARG A 98 -18.92 -11.49 -4.09
C ARG A 98 -18.63 -12.85 -3.45
N GLY A 99 -18.21 -12.91 -2.19
CA GLY A 99 -17.91 -14.15 -1.47
C GLY A 99 -16.67 -14.90 -1.97
N ARG A 100 -15.83 -14.25 -2.79
CA ARG A 100 -14.64 -14.89 -3.36
C ARG A 100 -13.47 -14.84 -2.38
N ARG A 101 -12.84 -15.99 -2.15
CA ARG A 101 -11.63 -16.12 -1.31
C ARG A 101 -10.38 -16.16 -2.18
N ALA A 102 -10.05 -15.03 -2.80
CA ALA A 102 -8.77 -14.86 -3.50
C ALA A 102 -7.68 -14.43 -2.51
N PRO A 103 -6.42 -14.85 -2.69
CA PRO A 103 -5.31 -14.42 -1.84
C PRO A 103 -4.96 -12.94 -2.08
N CYS A 104 -4.62 -12.22 -1.01
CA CYS A 104 -4.25 -10.81 -1.07
C CYS A 104 -2.76 -10.63 -1.40
N ARG A 105 -2.42 -10.57 -2.69
CA ARG A 105 -1.05 -10.26 -3.14
C ARG A 105 -0.80 -8.77 -3.43
N CYS A 106 -1.68 -7.88 -2.93
CA CYS A 106 -1.57 -6.44 -3.11
C CYS A 106 -0.37 -5.85 -2.35
N PHE A 107 -0.03 -6.37 -1.18
CA PHE A 107 1.09 -5.87 -0.35
C PHE A 107 2.32 -6.80 -0.30
N GLY A 108 2.34 -7.86 -1.10
CA GLY A 108 3.48 -8.77 -1.15
C GLY A 108 3.08 -10.22 -1.39
N ALA A 109 3.87 -11.15 -0.87
CA ALA A 109 3.72 -12.58 -1.11
C ALA A 109 2.68 -13.27 -0.21
N SER A 110 1.80 -12.52 0.47
CA SER A 110 0.80 -13.10 1.38
C SER A 110 -0.19 -13.99 0.63
N ASP A 111 -0.39 -15.19 1.15
CA ASP A 111 -1.40 -16.15 0.67
C ASP A 111 -2.69 -16.13 1.52
N THR A 112 -2.81 -15.15 2.41
CA THR A 112 -4.02 -15.00 3.21
C THR A 112 -5.21 -14.61 2.34
N PRO A 113 -6.38 -15.27 2.51
CA PRO A 113 -7.57 -14.92 1.76
C PRO A 113 -8.07 -13.52 2.13
N LEU A 114 -8.52 -12.79 1.11
CA LEU A 114 -9.12 -11.47 1.26
C LEU A 114 -10.31 -11.49 2.22
N GLY A 115 -10.41 -10.44 3.02
CA GLY A 115 -11.41 -10.29 4.07
C GLY A 115 -11.52 -8.84 4.52
N TRP A 116 -12.54 -8.52 5.33
CA TRP A 116 -12.86 -7.15 5.76
C TRP A 116 -11.71 -6.42 6.44
N GLN A 117 -10.81 -7.14 7.10
CA GLN A 117 -9.58 -6.58 7.68
C GLN A 117 -8.73 -5.80 6.66
N HIS A 118 -8.64 -6.29 5.41
CA HIS A 118 -7.87 -5.66 4.34
C HIS A 118 -8.55 -4.37 3.86
N VAL A 119 -9.89 -4.33 3.90
CA VAL A 119 -10.67 -3.12 3.59
C VAL A 119 -10.42 -2.05 4.65
N VAL A 120 -10.46 -2.43 5.93
CA VAL A 120 -10.19 -1.50 7.05
C VAL A 120 -8.75 -1.00 7.00
N ARG A 121 -7.77 -1.89 6.81
CA ARG A 121 -6.36 -1.53 6.66
C ARG A 121 -6.15 -0.56 5.51
N ASN A 122 -6.67 -0.85 4.32
CA ASN A 122 -6.49 0.03 3.17
C ASN A 122 -7.22 1.36 3.36
N GLY A 123 -8.41 1.35 3.95
CA GLY A 123 -9.12 2.57 4.32
C GLY A 123 -8.33 3.46 5.27
N ALA A 124 -7.70 2.86 6.30
CA ALA A 124 -6.82 3.58 7.22
C ALA A 124 -5.58 4.16 6.51
N LEU A 125 -4.97 3.40 5.60
CA LEU A 125 -3.85 3.87 4.79
C LEU A 125 -4.25 5.00 3.82
N THR A 126 -5.44 4.92 3.22
CA THR A 126 -6.00 5.99 2.38
C THR A 126 -6.26 7.25 3.22
N ALA A 127 -6.78 7.11 4.44
CA ALA A 127 -6.96 8.22 5.35
C ALA A 127 -5.61 8.85 5.75
N ALA A 128 -4.59 8.03 6.05
CA ALA A 128 -3.25 8.51 6.34
C ALA A 128 -2.63 9.28 5.16
N ALA A 129 -2.84 8.81 3.93
CA ALA A 129 -2.44 9.53 2.72
C ALA A 129 -3.16 10.88 2.58
N GLY A 130 -4.46 10.92 2.83
CA GLY A 130 -5.25 12.17 2.82
C GLY A 130 -4.81 13.17 3.90
N LEU A 131 -4.52 12.68 5.11
CA LEU A 131 -4.00 13.51 6.19
C LEU A 131 -2.59 14.04 5.88
N GLY A 132 -1.73 13.22 5.27
CA GLY A 132 -0.40 13.65 4.80
C GLY A 132 -0.49 14.74 3.73
N LEU A 133 -1.43 14.62 2.78
CA LEU A 133 -1.71 15.65 1.78
C LEU A 133 -2.20 16.96 2.41
N ALA A 134 -3.17 16.89 3.31
CA ALA A 134 -3.68 18.08 4.00
C ALA A 134 -2.57 18.76 4.82
N ALA A 135 -1.69 17.97 5.44
CA ALA A 135 -0.55 18.47 6.21
C ALA A 135 0.55 19.11 5.34
N SER A 136 0.66 18.71 4.06
CA SER A 136 1.70 19.21 3.14
C SER A 136 1.56 20.69 2.76
N VAL A 137 0.37 21.28 2.99
CA VAL A 137 0.09 22.71 2.73
C VAL A 137 0.75 23.61 3.80
N SER A 138 1.24 23.04 4.90
CA SER A 138 1.84 23.80 5.99
C SER A 138 3.28 24.24 5.67
N SER A 139 3.53 25.56 5.73
CA SER A 139 4.84 26.16 5.52
C SER A 139 5.76 26.15 6.75
N ALA A 140 5.33 25.56 7.87
CA ALA A 140 6.08 25.59 9.12
C ALA A 140 7.47 24.96 8.99
N GLU A 141 8.46 25.57 9.64
CA GLU A 141 9.79 25.00 9.76
C GLU A 141 9.76 23.73 10.60
N LEU A 142 10.59 22.75 10.22
CA LEU A 142 10.62 21.44 10.86
C LEU A 142 11.97 21.25 11.56
N PRO A 143 12.03 21.41 12.89
CA PRO A 143 13.19 21.02 13.68
C PRO A 143 13.61 19.58 13.39
N LEU A 144 14.92 19.35 13.24
CA LEU A 144 15.47 18.04 12.87
C LEU A 144 15.04 16.92 13.83
N ALA A 145 14.98 17.19 15.14
CA ALA A 145 14.56 16.24 16.15
C ALA A 145 13.10 15.78 16.00
N GLY A 146 12.20 16.69 15.61
CA GLY A 146 10.81 16.30 15.37
C GLY A 146 10.62 15.59 14.03
N ALA A 147 11.44 15.94 13.03
CA ALA A 147 11.44 15.24 11.74
C ALA A 147 11.91 13.79 11.90
N SER A 148 12.98 13.54 12.66
CA SER A 148 13.49 12.19 12.91
C SER A 148 12.49 11.32 13.68
N LEU A 149 11.82 11.89 14.69
CA LEU A 149 10.77 11.19 15.42
C LEU A 149 9.59 10.82 14.51
N ALA A 150 9.15 11.76 13.66
CA ALA A 150 8.07 11.51 12.71
C ALA A 150 8.42 10.42 11.69
N VAL A 151 9.65 10.43 11.15
CA VAL A 151 10.14 9.37 10.27
C VAL A 151 10.14 8.03 11.00
N PHE A 152 10.71 7.97 12.21
CA PHE A 152 10.78 6.73 12.98
C PHE A 152 9.38 6.17 13.29
N ALA A 153 8.45 7.02 13.72
CA ALA A 153 7.06 6.63 13.96
C ALA A 153 6.40 6.11 12.68
N GLY A 154 6.60 6.80 11.54
CA GLY A 154 6.08 6.37 10.25
C GLY A 154 6.65 5.03 9.80
N LEU A 155 7.97 4.83 9.92
CA LEU A 155 8.63 3.56 9.60
C LEU A 155 8.11 2.42 10.48
N LEU A 156 8.00 2.64 11.79
CA LEU A 156 7.51 1.64 12.73
C LEU A 156 6.06 1.25 12.44
N LEU A 157 5.18 2.25 12.23
CA LEU A 157 3.79 2.00 11.87
C LEU A 157 3.67 1.30 10.51
N GLY A 158 4.47 1.69 9.52
CA GLY A 158 4.52 1.03 8.22
C GLY A 158 4.94 -0.44 8.34
N ALA A 159 5.99 -0.73 9.11
CA ALA A 159 6.46 -2.08 9.37
C ALA A 159 5.40 -2.91 10.11
N LEU A 160 4.76 -2.35 11.13
CA LEU A 160 3.67 -3.00 11.86
C LEU A 160 2.49 -3.31 10.94
N VAL A 161 2.12 -2.38 10.06
CA VAL A 161 1.03 -2.59 9.09
C VAL A 161 1.36 -3.69 8.09
N VAL A 162 2.61 -3.80 7.64
CA VAL A 162 3.06 -4.91 6.77
C VAL A 162 3.03 -6.24 7.53
N ALA A 163 3.58 -6.25 8.75
CA ALA A 163 3.62 -7.44 9.60
C ALA A 163 2.23 -7.88 10.10
N LEU A 164 1.24 -6.98 10.14
CA LEU A 164 -0.09 -7.28 10.66
C LEU A 164 -0.76 -8.44 9.89
N ASP A 165 -0.58 -8.51 8.57
CA ASP A 165 -1.15 -9.60 7.78
C ASP A 165 -0.53 -10.96 8.16
N ASP A 166 0.79 -11.00 8.34
CA ASP A 166 1.52 -12.21 8.73
C ASP A 166 1.22 -12.61 10.18
N LEU A 167 1.10 -11.65 11.09
CA LEU A 167 0.70 -11.87 12.48
C LEU A 167 -0.74 -12.41 12.55
N VAL A 168 -1.68 -11.81 11.83
CA VAL A 168 -3.07 -12.29 11.77
C VAL A 168 -3.13 -13.68 11.14
N ALA A 169 -2.29 -13.99 10.15
CA ALA A 169 -2.17 -15.33 9.60
C ALA A 169 -1.69 -16.34 10.65
N LEU A 170 -0.67 -15.96 11.44
CA LEU A 170 -0.09 -16.80 12.49
C LEU A 170 -1.12 -17.11 13.60
N PHE A 171 -1.91 -16.13 14.03
CA PHE A 171 -2.95 -16.34 15.06
C PHE A 171 -4.24 -16.99 14.52
N ARG A 172 -4.38 -17.12 13.20
CA ARG A 172 -5.50 -17.83 12.55
C ARG A 172 -5.19 -19.28 12.22
N SER A 173 -4.15 -19.88 12.80
CA SER A 173 -3.88 -21.31 12.64
C SER A 173 -5.17 -22.14 12.80
N PRO A 174 -5.45 -23.05 11.86
CA PRO A 174 -6.67 -23.84 11.89
C PRO A 174 -6.64 -24.76 13.10
N ALA A 175 -7.66 -24.66 13.96
CA ALA A 175 -8.10 -25.77 14.77
C ALA A 175 -8.81 -26.80 13.88
#